data_AF-A0A838D325-F1
#
_entry.id   AF-A0A838D325-F1
#
_cell.length_a   1.000
_cell.length_b   1.000
_cell.length_c   1.000
_cell.angle_alpha   90.00
_cell.angle_beta   90.00
_cell.angle_gamma   90.00
#
_symmetry.space_group_name_H-M   'P 1'
#
loop_
_entity.id
_entity.type
_entity.pdbx_description
1 polymer ?
#
loop_
_entity_poly.entity_id
_entity_poly.type
_entity_poly.pdbx_seq_one_letter_code
_entity_poly.pdbx_strand_id
1 'polypeptide(L)'
;MSPSTPGGEGNQMNLVLVRTASSIEILAVEVYNVALGESDTKLPTEIQFDPAVADAAKLFRDHHQEHADALAQATESIGGEPYEKPNKFLFDNVVAKELPNLTDQAKVVMFARTLEETAAGTYAFAASELTTPALGQSIMSIGGVESRHAAALSLTLDGTGTDAVPRSFIDASPEGRVPDEALIQE
;
A
#
# COMPACT_ATOMS: atom_id res chain seq x y z
N MET A 1 16.44 38.72 -13.82
CA MET A 1 15.96 37.33 -13.90
C MET A 1 16.43 36.66 -12.62
N SER A 2 15.53 36.46 -11.66
CA SER A 2 15.88 35.74 -10.43
C SER A 2 16.15 34.27 -10.77
N PRO A 3 17.16 33.63 -10.16
CA PRO A 3 17.41 32.22 -10.41
C PRO A 3 16.26 31.42 -9.79
N SER A 4 15.60 30.61 -10.60
CA SER A 4 14.67 29.57 -10.17
C SER A 4 15.43 28.63 -9.23
N THR A 5 14.94 28.49 -7.99
CA THR A 5 15.52 27.61 -6.98
C THR A 5 15.40 26.16 -7.46
N PRO A 6 16.51 25.43 -7.72
CA PRO A 6 16.49 24.06 -8.22
C PRO A 6 15.84 23.03 -7.26
N GLY A 7 15.45 23.44 -6.06
CA GLY A 7 14.84 22.59 -5.04
C GLY A 7 13.31 22.58 -5.01
N GLY A 8 12.62 23.43 -5.76
CA GLY A 8 11.15 23.55 -5.69
C GLY A 8 10.40 22.36 -6.29
N GLU A 9 10.72 22.01 -7.54
CA GLU A 9 10.03 20.93 -8.28
C GLU A 9 10.35 19.54 -7.73
N GLY A 10 11.62 19.28 -7.37
CA GLY A 10 12.04 18.01 -6.76
C GLY A 10 11.42 17.78 -5.38
N ASN A 11 11.25 18.84 -4.57
CA ASN A 11 10.57 18.73 -3.29
C ASN A 11 9.06 18.50 -3.44
N GLN A 12 8.44 19.13 -4.45
CA GLN A 12 7.02 18.92 -4.75
C GLN A 12 6.74 17.47 -5.16
N MET A 13 7.55 16.87 -6.04
CA MET A 13 7.40 15.46 -6.39
C MET A 13 7.62 14.55 -5.17
N ASN A 14 8.60 14.84 -4.31
CA ASN A 14 8.79 14.09 -3.08
C ASN A 14 7.54 14.14 -2.18
N LEU A 15 6.93 15.32 -2.03
CA LEU A 15 5.70 15.50 -1.25
C LEU A 15 4.55 14.69 -1.83
N VAL A 16 4.33 14.74 -3.15
CA VAL A 16 3.29 13.96 -3.82
C VAL A 16 3.48 12.46 -3.55
N LEU A 17 4.69 11.94 -3.74
CA LEU A 17 4.96 10.51 -3.60
C LEU A 17 4.84 10.02 -2.16
N VAL A 18 5.41 10.74 -1.18
CA VAL A 18 5.33 10.33 0.24
C VAL A 18 3.91 10.43 0.77
N ARG A 19 3.17 11.51 0.45
CA ARG A 19 1.75 11.64 0.82
C ARG A 19 0.88 10.59 0.14
N THR A 20 1.19 10.22 -1.10
CA THR A 20 0.53 9.11 -1.79
C THR A 20 0.78 7.80 -1.06
N ALA A 21 2.02 7.49 -0.70
CA ALA A 21 2.34 6.30 0.07
C ALA A 21 1.57 6.27 1.41
N SER A 22 1.54 7.37 2.18
CA SER A 22 0.72 7.45 3.40
C SER A 22 -0.75 7.10 3.12
N SER A 23 -1.33 7.65 2.04
CA SER A 23 -2.73 7.37 1.69
C SER A 23 -3.01 5.90 1.31
N ILE A 24 -2.01 5.22 0.75
CA ILE A 24 -2.07 3.80 0.39
C ILE A 24 -1.98 2.94 1.65
N GLU A 25 -1.06 3.25 2.57
CA GLU A 25 -0.95 2.55 3.86
C GLU A 25 -2.23 2.66 4.68
N ILE A 26 -2.82 3.86 4.76
CA ILE A 26 -4.09 4.09 5.47
C ILE A 26 -5.25 3.36 4.79
N LEU A 27 -5.23 3.24 3.45
CA LEU A 27 -6.19 2.42 2.73
C LEU A 27 -6.02 0.93 3.07
N ALA A 28 -4.79 0.43 3.17
CA ALA A 28 -4.52 -0.96 3.53
C ALA A 28 -5.01 -1.27 4.95
N VAL A 29 -4.77 -0.37 5.92
CA VAL A 29 -5.35 -0.47 7.28
C VAL A 29 -6.88 -0.63 7.20
N GLU A 30 -7.55 0.23 6.42
CA GLU A 30 -9.00 0.16 6.25
C GLU A 30 -9.47 -1.16 5.63
N VAL A 31 -8.78 -1.66 4.59
CA VAL A 31 -9.12 -2.94 3.95
C VAL A 31 -8.96 -4.12 4.92
N TYR A 32 -7.88 -4.15 5.71
CA TYR A 32 -7.73 -5.16 6.74
C TYR A 32 -8.79 -5.04 7.85
N ASN A 33 -9.18 -3.84 8.24
CA ASN A 33 -10.29 -3.63 9.18
C ASN A 33 -11.61 -4.15 8.62
N VAL A 34 -11.87 -4.01 7.31
CA VAL A 34 -13.04 -4.63 6.66
C VAL A 34 -12.99 -6.14 6.79
N ALA A 35 -11.84 -6.76 6.48
CA ALA A 35 -11.67 -8.21 6.59
C ALA A 35 -11.82 -8.72 8.03
N LEU A 36 -11.32 -7.98 9.02
CA LEU A 36 -11.41 -8.31 10.44
C LEU A 36 -12.77 -7.96 11.07
N GLY A 37 -13.67 -7.31 10.33
CA GLY A 37 -14.98 -6.87 10.81
C GLY A 37 -14.96 -5.63 11.70
N GLU A 38 -13.83 -4.92 11.75
CA GLU A 38 -13.53 -3.75 12.59
C GLU A 38 -13.85 -2.41 11.88
N SER A 39 -14.17 -2.42 10.58
CA SER A 39 -14.59 -1.25 9.81
C SER A 39 -16.12 -1.07 9.78
N ASP A 40 -16.59 0.16 9.52
CA ASP A 40 -18.00 0.43 9.16
C ASP A 40 -18.38 -0.21 7.81
N THR A 41 -17.44 -0.31 6.88
CA THR A 41 -17.57 -1.05 5.63
C THR A 41 -17.52 -2.55 5.93
N LYS A 42 -18.42 -3.33 5.32
CA LYS A 42 -18.58 -4.76 5.61
C LYS A 42 -18.36 -5.61 4.36
N LEU A 43 -17.82 -6.81 4.57
CA LEU A 43 -17.85 -7.89 3.59
C LEU A 43 -19.31 -8.25 3.24
N PRO A 44 -19.58 -8.76 2.03
CA PRO A 44 -20.92 -9.13 1.59
C PRO A 44 -21.51 -10.30 2.37
N THR A 45 -20.66 -11.10 3.01
CA THR A 45 -21.01 -12.27 3.81
C THR A 45 -20.12 -12.34 5.04
N GLU A 46 -20.62 -12.93 6.12
CA GLU A 46 -19.80 -13.28 7.27
C GLU A 46 -18.84 -14.41 6.89
N ILE A 47 -17.54 -14.20 7.09
CA ILE A 47 -16.49 -15.17 6.78
C ILE A 47 -15.80 -15.55 8.09
N GLN A 48 -15.81 -16.84 8.41
CA GLN A 48 -14.98 -17.36 9.49
C GLN A 48 -13.59 -17.65 8.94
N PHE A 49 -12.65 -16.75 9.22
CA PHE A 49 -11.26 -16.93 8.84
C PHE A 49 -10.58 -18.00 9.70
N ASP A 50 -9.65 -18.75 9.09
CA ASP A 50 -8.72 -19.59 9.80
C ASP A 50 -7.92 -18.72 10.81
N PRO A 51 -7.67 -19.21 12.03
CA PRO A 51 -6.99 -18.41 13.06
C PRO A 51 -5.66 -17.81 12.62
N ALA A 52 -4.85 -18.58 11.89
CA ALA A 52 -3.56 -18.10 11.38
C ALA A 52 -3.72 -16.97 10.35
N VAL A 53 -4.79 -16.99 9.55
CA VAL A 53 -5.09 -15.93 8.57
C VAL A 53 -5.56 -14.67 9.29
N ALA A 54 -6.42 -14.81 10.30
CA ALA A 54 -6.86 -13.68 11.12
C ALA A 54 -5.69 -13.03 11.89
N ASP A 55 -4.76 -13.83 12.41
CA ASP A 55 -3.58 -13.31 13.12
C ASP A 55 -2.59 -12.63 12.17
N ALA A 56 -2.38 -13.16 10.95
CA ALA A 56 -1.60 -12.50 9.92
C ALA A 56 -2.24 -11.16 9.50
N ALA A 57 -3.56 -11.13 9.30
CA ALA A 57 -4.30 -9.91 8.94
C ALA A 57 -4.15 -8.80 9.99
N LYS A 58 -4.19 -9.13 11.29
CA LYS A 58 -3.94 -8.16 12.37
C LYS A 58 -2.51 -7.63 12.33
N LEU A 59 -1.52 -8.52 12.16
CA LEU A 59 -0.13 -8.13 12.07
C LEU A 59 0.14 -7.21 10.88
N PHE A 60 -0.45 -7.50 9.71
CA PHE A 60 -0.24 -6.69 8.51
C PHE A 60 -0.93 -5.34 8.62
N ARG A 61 -2.17 -5.29 9.14
CA ARG A 61 -2.84 -4.03 9.53
C ARG A 61 -1.96 -3.17 10.43
N ASP A 62 -1.36 -3.76 11.47
CA ASP A 62 -0.54 -3.02 12.43
C ASP A 62 0.74 -2.50 11.76
N HIS A 63 1.38 -3.28 10.89
CA HIS A 63 2.52 -2.82 10.09
C HIS A 63 2.14 -1.65 9.16
N HIS A 64 0.99 -1.71 8.46
CA HIS A 64 0.54 -0.60 7.63
C HIS A 64 0.32 0.68 8.43
N GLN A 65 -0.19 0.57 9.67
CA GLN A 65 -0.29 1.74 10.55
C GLN A 65 1.10 2.31 10.90
N GLU A 66 2.06 1.45 11.24
CA GLU A 66 3.45 1.87 11.49
C GLU A 66 4.10 2.52 10.25
N HIS A 67 3.83 1.99 9.05
CA HIS A 67 4.29 2.57 7.79
C HIS A 67 3.65 3.95 7.54
N ALA A 68 2.33 4.07 7.72
CA ALA A 68 1.61 5.33 7.59
C ALA A 68 2.18 6.42 8.52
N ASP A 69 2.42 6.07 9.78
CA ASP A 69 2.98 6.97 10.80
C ASP A 69 4.41 7.42 10.44
N ALA A 70 5.24 6.51 9.91
CA ALA A 70 6.58 6.83 9.45
C ALA A 70 6.57 7.75 8.22
N LEU A 71 5.64 7.54 7.29
CA LEU A 71 5.49 8.37 6.08
C LEU A 71 4.90 9.76 6.40
N ALA A 72 4.03 9.85 7.41
CA ALA A 72 3.57 11.13 7.95
C ALA A 72 4.75 11.97 8.49
N GLN A 73 5.59 11.37 9.33
CA GLN A 73 6.82 12.01 9.83
C GLN A 73 7.78 12.38 8.70
N ALA A 74 7.93 11.52 7.69
CA ALA A 74 8.75 11.80 6.53
C ALA A 74 8.22 13.02 5.74
N THR A 75 6.90 13.16 5.62
CA THR A 75 6.24 14.31 4.98
C THR A 75 6.55 15.61 5.74
N GLU A 76 6.42 15.61 7.06
CA GLU A 76 6.76 16.77 7.90
C GLU A 76 8.23 17.15 7.77
N SER A 77 9.13 16.15 7.71
CA SER A 77 10.57 16.38 7.63
C SER A 77 11.02 17.13 6.37
N ILE A 78 10.21 17.09 5.31
CA ILE A 78 10.43 17.83 4.05
C ILE A 78 9.52 19.06 3.90
N GLY A 79 8.90 19.49 5.01
CA GLY A 79 8.09 20.71 5.10
C GLY A 79 6.68 20.59 4.55
N GLY A 80 6.15 19.37 4.41
CA GLY A 80 4.77 19.11 4.00
C GLY A 80 3.83 18.88 5.17
N GLU A 81 2.54 19.00 4.89
CA GLU A 81 1.48 18.52 5.79
C GLU A 81 1.26 17.01 5.57
N PRO A 82 1.15 16.17 6.61
CA PRO A 82 0.78 14.77 6.47
C PRO A 82 -0.56 14.56 5.75
N TYR A 83 -0.70 13.44 5.04
CA TYR A 83 -1.99 13.01 4.50
C TYR A 83 -2.55 11.87 5.34
N GLU A 84 -3.66 12.14 6.03
CA GLU A 84 -4.21 11.26 7.09
C GLU A 84 -5.47 10.50 6.66
N LYS A 85 -5.71 10.35 5.35
CA LYS A 85 -6.93 9.71 4.84
C LYS A 85 -6.60 8.51 3.94
N PRO A 86 -7.49 7.50 3.87
CA PRO A 86 -7.39 6.47 2.85
C PRO A 86 -7.38 7.07 1.45
N ASN A 87 -6.64 6.46 0.53
CA ASN A 87 -6.65 6.87 -0.86
C ASN A 87 -8.05 6.72 -1.47
N LYS A 88 -8.74 7.85 -1.67
CA LYS A 88 -10.14 7.86 -2.14
C LYS A 88 -10.30 7.25 -3.53
N PHE A 89 -9.38 7.53 -4.44
CA PHE A 89 -9.47 7.01 -5.81
C PHE A 89 -9.44 5.48 -5.81
N LEU A 90 -8.48 4.89 -5.09
CA LEU A 90 -8.33 3.44 -4.99
C LEU A 90 -9.50 2.82 -4.22
N PHE A 91 -9.99 3.47 -3.16
CA PHE A 91 -11.18 2.99 -2.45
C PHE A 91 -12.38 2.88 -3.40
N ASP A 92 -12.72 3.96 -4.12
CA ASP A 92 -13.90 3.98 -4.99
C ASP A 92 -13.75 3.08 -6.22
N ASN A 93 -12.55 2.96 -6.77
CA ASN A 93 -12.33 2.33 -8.07
C ASN A 93 -11.78 0.91 -8.01
N VAL A 94 -11.20 0.50 -6.89
CA VAL A 94 -10.60 -0.82 -6.70
C VAL A 94 -11.34 -1.55 -5.58
N VAL A 95 -11.25 -1.03 -4.35
CA VAL A 95 -11.81 -1.70 -3.16
C VAL A 95 -13.33 -1.85 -3.27
N ALA A 96 -14.06 -0.75 -3.46
CA ALA A 96 -15.51 -0.76 -3.49
C ALA A 96 -16.09 -1.60 -4.63
N LYS A 97 -15.37 -1.73 -5.75
CA LYS A 97 -15.78 -2.57 -6.88
C LYS A 97 -15.55 -4.04 -6.63
N GLU A 98 -14.51 -4.39 -5.87
CA GLU A 98 -14.17 -5.78 -5.57
C GLU A 98 -14.93 -6.32 -4.35
N LEU A 99 -15.31 -5.46 -3.39
CA LEU A 99 -16.05 -5.85 -2.19
C LEU A 99 -17.20 -6.86 -2.43
N PRO A 100 -18.10 -6.69 -3.42
CA PRO A 100 -19.18 -7.66 -3.68
C PRO A 100 -18.70 -9.07 -4.04
N ASN A 101 -17.47 -9.22 -4.52
CA ASN A 101 -16.89 -10.50 -4.91
C ASN A 101 -16.20 -11.23 -3.74
N LEU A 102 -15.91 -10.52 -2.65
CA LEU A 102 -15.18 -11.05 -1.49
C LEU A 102 -16.08 -11.92 -0.59
N THR A 103 -16.49 -13.08 -1.10
CA THR A 103 -17.50 -13.95 -0.48
C THR A 103 -16.93 -15.11 0.36
N ASP A 104 -15.62 -15.29 0.33
CA ASP A 104 -14.93 -16.38 1.04
C ASP A 104 -13.47 -15.97 1.35
N GLN A 105 -12.84 -16.69 2.28
CA GLN A 105 -11.48 -16.41 2.73
C GLN A 105 -10.49 -16.36 1.57
N ALA A 106 -10.56 -17.31 0.63
CA ALA A 106 -9.59 -17.40 -0.46
C ALA A 106 -9.65 -16.12 -1.33
N LYS A 107 -10.84 -15.63 -1.65
CA LYS A 107 -11.00 -14.38 -2.41
C LYS A 107 -10.49 -13.16 -1.64
N VAL A 108 -10.73 -13.08 -0.32
CA VAL A 108 -10.19 -11.98 0.50
C VAL A 108 -8.67 -12.02 0.51
N VAL A 109 -8.06 -13.19 0.72
CA VAL A 109 -6.59 -13.36 0.74
C VAL A 109 -5.98 -13.07 -0.63
N MET A 110 -6.62 -13.49 -1.73
CA MET A 110 -6.20 -13.15 -3.09
C MET A 110 -6.24 -11.65 -3.33
N PHE A 111 -7.31 -10.97 -2.91
CA PHE A 111 -7.44 -9.53 -3.08
C PHE A 111 -6.40 -8.77 -2.25
N ALA A 112 -6.21 -9.14 -0.97
CA ALA A 112 -5.16 -8.58 -0.12
C ALA A 112 -3.78 -8.74 -0.78
N ARG A 113 -3.45 -9.94 -1.28
CA ARG A 113 -2.20 -10.20 -2.00
C ARG A 113 -2.00 -9.26 -3.19
N THR A 114 -3.04 -9.03 -4.00
CA THR A 114 -2.98 -8.09 -5.12
C THR A 114 -2.68 -6.66 -4.65
N LEU A 115 -3.28 -6.22 -3.54
CA LEU A 115 -2.98 -4.90 -2.97
C LEU A 115 -1.53 -4.81 -2.48
N GLU A 116 -1.01 -5.83 -1.79
CA GLU A 116 0.39 -5.86 -1.33
C GLU A 116 1.39 -5.81 -2.50
N GLU A 117 1.15 -6.60 -3.56
CA GLU A 117 1.97 -6.57 -4.77
C GLU A 117 1.93 -5.19 -5.44
N THR A 118 0.75 -4.54 -5.45
CA THR A 118 0.57 -3.19 -6.02
C THR A 118 1.27 -2.12 -5.19
N ALA A 119 1.22 -2.22 -3.85
CA ALA A 119 1.95 -1.33 -2.95
C ALA A 119 3.46 -1.48 -3.13
N ALA A 120 3.97 -2.72 -3.16
CA ALA A 120 5.38 -3.00 -3.44
C ALA A 120 5.86 -2.40 -4.78
N GLY A 121 5.09 -2.56 -5.86
CA GLY A 121 5.37 -1.96 -7.16
C GLY A 121 5.37 -0.43 -7.12
N THR A 122 4.41 0.15 -6.39
CA THR A 122 4.33 1.60 -6.17
C THR A 122 5.55 2.14 -5.45
N TYR A 123 6.05 1.43 -4.44
CA TYR A 123 7.19 1.86 -3.64
C TYR A 123 8.52 1.67 -4.36
N ALA A 124 8.64 0.63 -5.18
CA ALA A 124 9.76 0.48 -6.10
C ALA A 124 9.81 1.61 -7.13
N PHE A 125 8.65 2.03 -7.69
CA PHE A 125 8.56 3.20 -8.56
C PHE A 125 8.90 4.49 -7.81
N ALA A 126 8.26 4.75 -6.65
CA ALA A 126 8.53 5.97 -5.88
C ALA A 126 10.01 6.10 -5.52
N ALA A 127 10.70 5.01 -5.22
CA ALA A 127 12.13 5.01 -4.95
C ALA A 127 12.99 5.48 -6.13
N SER A 128 12.57 5.30 -7.39
CA SER A 128 13.30 5.81 -8.56
C SER A 128 13.06 7.30 -8.79
N GLU A 129 11.91 7.82 -8.35
CA GLU A 129 11.51 9.21 -8.58
C GLU A 129 11.90 10.15 -7.43
N LEU A 130 12.03 9.62 -6.21
CA LEU A 130 12.41 10.40 -5.03
C LEU A 130 13.81 10.99 -5.18
N THR A 131 13.91 12.30 -5.00
CA THR A 131 15.17 13.04 -5.12
C THR A 131 15.96 13.12 -3.81
N THR A 132 15.33 12.72 -2.69
CA THR A 132 15.96 12.67 -1.36
C THR A 132 16.34 11.22 -1.02
N PRO A 133 17.64 10.88 -0.91
CA PRO A 133 18.07 9.49 -0.69
C PRO A 133 17.48 8.83 0.56
N ALA A 134 17.29 9.59 1.65
CA ALA A 134 16.69 9.07 2.88
C ALA A 134 15.22 8.65 2.70
N LEU A 135 14.46 9.39 1.86
CA LEU A 135 13.09 9.01 1.51
C LEU A 135 13.10 7.74 0.65
N GLY A 136 14.00 7.67 -0.34
CA GLY A 136 14.19 6.48 -1.17
C GLY A 136 14.51 5.22 -0.35
N GLN A 137 15.39 5.34 0.65
CA GLN A 137 15.69 4.24 1.57
C GLN A 137 14.46 3.83 2.40
N SER A 138 13.71 4.80 2.90
CA SER A 138 12.53 4.55 3.74
C SER A 138 11.44 3.83 2.94
N ILE A 139 11.10 4.34 1.75
CA ILE A 139 10.05 3.74 0.91
C ILE A 139 10.45 2.35 0.41
N MET A 140 11.73 2.11 0.11
CA MET A 140 12.23 0.77 -0.26
C MET A 140 12.16 -0.22 0.89
N SER A 141 12.40 0.23 2.13
CA SER A 141 12.25 -0.61 3.32
C SER A 141 10.81 -1.08 3.47
N ILE A 142 9.84 -0.18 3.28
CA ILE A 142 8.40 -0.46 3.30
C ILE A 142 8.04 -1.42 2.16
N GLY A 143 8.41 -1.13 0.91
CA GLY A 143 8.13 -2.01 -0.24
C GLY A 143 8.69 -3.43 -0.10
N GLY A 144 9.81 -3.58 0.61
CA GLY A 144 10.34 -4.90 0.97
C GLY A 144 9.50 -5.64 2.02
N VAL A 145 8.80 -4.94 2.91
CA VAL A 145 7.78 -5.52 3.81
C VAL A 145 6.54 -5.94 3.01
N GLU A 146 6.00 -5.07 2.13
CA GLU A 146 4.81 -5.40 1.34
C GLU A 146 5.01 -6.63 0.45
N SER A 147 6.21 -6.75 -0.14
CA SER A 147 6.59 -7.95 -0.89
C SER A 147 6.57 -9.23 -0.05
N ARG A 148 6.88 -9.13 1.25
CA ARG A 148 6.84 -10.26 2.19
C ARG A 148 5.42 -10.56 2.67
N HIS A 149 4.57 -9.55 2.85
CA HIS A 149 3.14 -9.77 3.10
C HIS A 149 2.51 -10.51 1.92
N ALA A 150 2.75 -10.06 0.68
CA ALA A 150 2.29 -10.74 -0.53
C ALA A 150 2.72 -12.22 -0.57
N ALA A 151 4.00 -12.50 -0.27
CA ALA A 151 4.52 -13.87 -0.25
C ALA A 151 3.86 -14.73 0.85
N ALA A 152 3.62 -14.16 2.04
CA ALA A 152 2.95 -14.86 3.13
C ALA A 152 1.47 -15.18 2.80
N LEU A 153 0.78 -14.25 2.13
CA LEU A 153 -0.59 -14.46 1.63
C LEU A 153 -0.62 -15.54 0.53
N SER A 154 0.36 -15.54 -0.38
CA SER A 154 0.51 -16.62 -1.37
C SER A 154 0.68 -17.98 -0.71
N LEU A 155 1.49 -18.09 0.35
CA LEU A 155 1.67 -19.36 1.08
C LEU A 155 0.42 -19.81 1.82
N THR A 156 -0.46 -18.87 2.17
CA THR A 156 -1.79 -19.17 2.73
C THR A 156 -2.73 -19.77 1.67
N LEU A 157 -2.63 -19.31 0.43
CA LEU A 157 -3.41 -19.82 -0.71
C LEU A 157 -2.87 -21.15 -1.24
N ASP A 158 -1.54 -21.28 -1.32
CA ASP A 158 -0.82 -22.45 -1.80
C ASP A 158 0.44 -22.70 -0.96
N GLY A 159 0.36 -23.70 -0.08
CA GLY A 159 1.46 -24.09 0.80
C GLY A 159 2.67 -24.71 0.07
N THR A 160 2.61 -24.96 -1.23
CA THR A 160 3.79 -25.42 -1.99
C THR A 160 4.80 -24.29 -2.24
N GLY A 161 4.34 -23.03 -2.18
CA GLY A 161 5.17 -21.84 -2.39
C GLY A 161 5.50 -21.54 -3.85
N THR A 162 4.96 -22.29 -4.81
CA THR A 162 5.20 -22.07 -6.25
C THR A 162 4.81 -20.65 -6.68
N ASP A 163 3.72 -20.13 -6.10
CA ASP A 163 3.20 -18.79 -6.39
C ASP A 163 3.63 -17.72 -5.35
N ALA A 164 4.50 -18.05 -4.40
CA ALA A 164 4.94 -17.11 -3.35
C ALA A 164 5.92 -16.05 -3.86
N VAL A 165 6.64 -16.35 -4.94
CA VAL A 165 7.58 -15.45 -5.61
C VAL A 165 7.48 -15.69 -7.12
N PRO A 166 6.36 -15.30 -7.76
CA PRO A 166 6.05 -15.70 -9.14
C PRO A 166 6.92 -14.97 -10.18
N ARG A 167 7.62 -13.89 -9.78
CA ARG A 167 8.43 -13.04 -10.66
C ARG A 167 9.80 -12.78 -10.03
N SER A 168 10.82 -12.61 -10.87
CA SER A 168 12.19 -12.30 -10.43
C SER A 168 12.43 -10.82 -10.12
N PHE A 169 11.47 -9.95 -10.47
CA PHE A 169 11.52 -8.51 -10.24
C PHE A 169 10.16 -8.03 -9.72
N ILE A 170 10.21 -7.02 -8.85
CA ILE A 170 9.02 -6.22 -8.52
C ILE A 170 8.59 -5.47 -9.78
N ASP A 171 7.31 -5.46 -10.05
CA ASP A 171 6.74 -4.78 -11.20
C ASP A 171 6.40 -3.34 -10.84
N ALA A 172 7.32 -2.44 -11.15
CA ALA A 172 7.15 -1.00 -10.96
C ALA A 172 6.62 -0.29 -12.23
N SER A 173 6.20 -1.07 -13.25
CA SER A 173 5.56 -0.52 -14.46
C SER A 173 4.19 0.05 -14.11
N PRO A 174 3.56 0.87 -14.99
CA PRO A 174 2.22 1.40 -14.77
C PRO A 174 1.17 0.33 -14.44
N GLU A 175 1.34 -0.91 -14.91
CA GLU A 175 0.44 -2.02 -14.62
C GLU A 175 0.66 -2.65 -13.22
N GLY A 176 1.85 -2.49 -12.64
CA GLY A 176 2.23 -3.08 -11.35
C GLY A 176 2.16 -2.13 -10.16
N ARG A 177 1.76 -0.87 -10.38
CA ARG A 177 1.62 0.17 -9.34
C ARG A 177 0.26 0.84 -9.37
N VAL A 178 -0.01 1.68 -8.39
CA VAL A 178 -1.21 2.53 -8.41
C VAL A 178 -1.17 3.47 -9.63
N PRO A 179 -2.32 3.74 -10.28
CA PRO A 179 -2.37 4.63 -11.43
C PRO A 179 -2.13 6.08 -11.02
N ASP A 180 -1.75 6.93 -11.97
CA ASP A 180 -1.36 8.33 -11.68
C ASP A 180 -2.53 9.15 -11.10
N GLU A 181 -3.78 8.76 -11.38
CA GLU A 181 -4.99 9.35 -10.79
C GLU A 181 -5.12 9.08 -9.28
N ALA A 182 -4.39 8.12 -8.74
CA ALA A 182 -4.31 7.86 -7.31
C ALA A 182 -3.28 8.74 -6.59
N LEU A 183 -2.43 9.49 -7.33
CA LEU A 183 -1.43 10.35 -6.70
C LEU A 183 -2.09 11.50 -5.92
N ILE A 184 -1.63 11.71 -4.69
CA ILE A 184 -2.08 12.80 -3.83
C ILE A 184 -1.39 14.09 -4.27
N GLN A 185 -2.11 14.85 -5.08
CA GLN A 185 -1.74 16.21 -5.45
C GLN A 185 -1.86 17.16 -4.24
N GLU A 186 -1.24 18.33 -4.34
CA GLU A 186 -1.37 19.40 -3.33
C GLU A 186 -2.81 19.86 -3.11
#